data_AF-A0AAV5VYY3-F1
#
_entry.id   AF-A0AAV5VYY3-F1
#
_cell.length_a   1.000
_cell.length_b   1.000
_cell.length_c   1.000
_cell.angle_alpha   90.00
_cell.angle_beta   90.00
_cell.angle_gamma   90.00
#
_symmetry.space_group_name_H-M   'P 1'
#
loop_
_entity.id
_entity.type
_entity.pdbx_description
1 polymer ?
#
loop_
_entity_poly.entity_id
_entity_poly.type
_entity_poly.pdbx_seq_one_letter_code
_entity_poly.pdbx_strand_id
1 'polypeptide(L)'
;PIIEIKGFQEKFQSIYLRSYRLSFEHNGKPREFDIAMQHSSVATLLFHKDRQQFLMVRQFRPAIFVSRILKMAENRGKSVHDVDWSKYDRELGYTRELCAGLVDKDIPLIDIAREEIEEECGYNVGNEHIQWISSFIVDSGSPQHLFYAEIDDSHKAHEGGGNNHEGEFIDQVWLSESDARAHLSSPDPRSPPGLLYALEWWFSRDEKSVPVPRLPFSLPSSSHPVLPLSSIHFTPNPPSSRIAPVRMLFDINGISRTWDMAPSADSVAVLIYNRDEKRVVVTRRLRPATLIGRTRYQPENKGKPVESLDYSSYPQEWAYDLEMCGGHLRGEETPSAAAVRVAAAKCGYRVDESKLKHLTKMILGISTGGDKQDLYYVECGNGDKVEGWKEVEDADVVELSRASSASLLGAELSPCPPCVLYALKWFINNVK
;
A
#
# COMPACT_ATOMS: atom_id res chain seq x y z
N PRO A 1 7.36 0.25 24.41
CA PRO A 1 7.91 -1.00 24.99
C PRO A 1 9.43 -1.02 24.92
N ILE A 2 10.12 -1.74 25.82
CA ILE A 2 11.57 -1.93 25.74
C ILE A 2 11.85 -2.99 24.68
N ILE A 3 12.62 -2.63 23.66
CA ILE A 3 12.99 -3.51 22.55
C ILE A 3 14.49 -3.72 22.56
N GLU A 4 14.91 -4.98 22.57
CA GLU A 4 16.31 -5.41 22.56
C GLU A 4 16.57 -6.36 21.38
N ILE A 5 17.52 -6.00 20.52
CA ILE A 5 17.83 -6.78 19.33
C ILE A 5 18.85 -7.86 19.69
N LYS A 6 18.49 -9.12 19.46
CA LYS A 6 19.31 -10.29 19.78
C LYS A 6 20.15 -10.77 18.61
N GLY A 7 19.74 -10.45 17.39
CA GLY A 7 20.52 -10.73 16.19
C GLY A 7 19.66 -10.87 14.94
N PHE A 8 20.30 -11.38 13.90
CA PHE A 8 19.67 -11.59 12.59
C PHE A 8 19.99 -12.98 12.06
N GLN A 9 19.09 -13.52 11.25
CA GLN A 9 19.29 -14.75 10.50
C GLN A 9 19.04 -14.49 9.02
N GLU A 10 19.92 -15.01 8.18
CA GLU A 10 19.80 -14.99 6.72
C GLU A 10 19.82 -16.44 6.19
N LYS A 11 19.51 -16.63 4.91
CA LYS A 11 19.57 -17.94 4.23
C LYS A 11 18.68 -19.00 4.89
N PHE A 12 17.45 -18.62 5.23
CA PHE A 12 16.43 -19.52 5.78
C PHE A 12 15.18 -19.49 4.89
N GLN A 13 14.32 -20.50 5.05
CA GLN A 13 13.01 -20.52 4.42
C GLN A 13 11.98 -19.93 5.39
N SER A 14 11.40 -18.80 5.03
CA SER A 14 10.34 -18.17 5.83
C SER A 14 9.01 -18.91 5.64
N ILE A 15 8.31 -19.17 6.75
CA ILE A 15 6.94 -19.68 6.70
C ILE A 15 5.91 -18.56 6.50
N TYR A 16 6.31 -17.30 6.73
CA TYR A 16 5.48 -16.10 6.65
C TYR A 16 5.63 -15.38 5.30
N LEU A 17 6.85 -15.31 4.76
CA LEU A 17 7.16 -14.76 3.43
C LEU A 17 7.27 -15.88 2.40
N ARG A 18 6.23 -16.73 2.30
CA ARG A 18 6.19 -17.77 1.27
C ARG A 18 6.08 -17.11 -0.10
N SER A 19 7.16 -17.22 -0.87
CA SER A 19 7.19 -16.73 -2.25
C SER A 19 6.83 -17.84 -3.23
N TYR A 20 6.22 -17.46 -4.33
CA TYR A 20 5.92 -18.36 -5.44
C TYR A 20 6.48 -17.72 -6.70
N ARG A 21 7.15 -18.52 -7.53
CA ARG A 21 7.42 -18.12 -8.91
C ARG A 21 6.23 -18.49 -9.76
N LEU A 22 5.59 -17.48 -10.32
CA LEU A 22 4.58 -17.60 -11.35
C LEU A 22 5.29 -17.63 -12.70
N SER A 23 5.24 -18.76 -13.40
CA SER A 23 5.63 -18.89 -14.81
C SER A 23 4.37 -18.87 -15.66
N PHE A 24 4.33 -18.05 -16.70
CA PHE A 24 3.15 -17.86 -17.55
C PHE A 24 3.54 -17.42 -18.95
N GLU A 25 2.65 -17.56 -19.90
CA GLU A 25 2.78 -16.96 -21.24
C GLU A 25 1.94 -15.68 -21.30
N HIS A 26 2.54 -14.63 -21.86
CA HIS A 26 1.86 -13.36 -22.15
C HIS A 26 2.37 -12.81 -23.48
N ASN A 27 1.45 -12.45 -24.36
CA ASN A 27 1.76 -11.98 -25.72
C ASN A 27 2.69 -12.95 -26.50
N GLY A 28 2.44 -14.26 -26.36
CA GLY A 28 3.25 -15.31 -27.01
C GLY A 28 4.68 -15.47 -26.45
N LYS A 29 5.00 -14.83 -25.32
CA LYS A 29 6.32 -14.90 -24.69
C LYS A 29 6.22 -15.54 -23.31
N PRO A 30 7.15 -16.46 -22.94
CA PRO A 30 7.25 -16.95 -21.58
C PRO A 30 7.74 -15.85 -20.65
N ARG A 31 7.17 -15.81 -19.44
CA ARG A 31 7.42 -14.82 -18.38
C ARG A 31 7.55 -15.51 -17.04
N GLU A 32 8.27 -14.86 -16.14
CA GLU A 32 8.37 -15.26 -14.74
C GLU A 32 8.20 -14.05 -13.82
N PHE A 33 7.36 -14.20 -12.79
CA PHE A 33 7.11 -13.19 -11.78
C PHE A 33 7.14 -13.84 -10.40
N ASP A 34 7.90 -13.26 -9.46
CA ASP A 34 7.92 -13.75 -8.09
C ASP A 34 6.85 -12.99 -7.28
N ILE A 35 5.93 -13.71 -6.65
CA ILE A 35 4.89 -13.15 -5.78
C ILE A 35 5.12 -13.59 -4.34
N ALA A 36 4.89 -12.70 -3.38
CA ALA A 36 4.77 -13.04 -1.97
C ALA A 36 3.30 -12.92 -1.58
N MET A 37 2.64 -14.06 -1.36
CA MET A 37 1.20 -14.06 -1.06
C MET A 37 0.96 -13.68 0.40
N GLN A 38 -0.04 -12.82 0.61
CA GLN A 38 -0.47 -12.39 1.93
C GLN A 38 -1.97 -12.62 2.09
N HIS A 39 -2.47 -12.48 3.32
CA HIS A 39 -3.91 -12.45 3.59
C HIS A 39 -4.51 -11.10 3.17
N SER A 40 -5.81 -11.09 2.88
CA SER A 40 -6.57 -9.84 2.81
C SER A 40 -6.61 -9.19 4.20
N SER A 41 -6.93 -7.90 4.28
CA SER A 41 -7.01 -7.19 5.57
C SER A 41 -8.20 -6.23 5.63
N VAL A 42 -8.59 -5.87 6.85
CA VAL A 42 -9.48 -4.75 7.14
C VAL A 42 -8.69 -3.66 7.86
N ALA A 43 -9.08 -2.41 7.68
CA ALA A 43 -8.53 -1.28 8.43
C ALA A 43 -9.62 -0.24 8.69
N THR A 44 -9.64 0.38 9.86
CA THR A 44 -10.69 1.32 10.27
C THR A 44 -10.11 2.66 10.71
N LEU A 45 -10.63 3.74 10.13
CA LEU A 45 -10.45 5.10 10.64
C LEU A 45 -11.47 5.37 11.74
N LEU A 46 -10.99 5.71 12.93
CA LEU A 46 -11.84 6.00 14.08
C LEU A 46 -11.85 7.50 14.38
N PHE A 47 -13.04 8.06 14.61
CA PHE A 47 -13.20 9.45 15.03
C PHE A 47 -14.07 9.53 16.28
N HIS A 48 -13.52 10.05 17.37
CA HIS A 48 -14.26 10.26 18.60
C HIS A 48 -15.04 11.56 18.54
N LYS A 49 -16.38 11.47 18.47
CA LYS A 49 -17.24 12.63 18.20
C LYS A 49 -17.27 13.64 19.35
N ASP A 50 -17.22 13.22 20.62
CA ASP A 50 -17.24 14.21 21.72
C ASP A 50 -15.90 14.94 21.87
N ARG A 51 -14.79 14.25 21.61
CA ARG A 51 -13.42 14.80 21.72
C ARG A 51 -12.97 15.53 20.46
N GLN A 52 -13.66 15.30 19.33
CA GLN A 52 -13.28 15.80 17.99
C GLN A 52 -11.84 15.40 17.63
N GLN A 53 -11.52 14.13 17.86
CA GLN A 53 -10.19 13.56 17.67
C GLN A 53 -10.24 12.24 16.90
N PHE A 54 -9.28 12.04 16.01
CA PHE A 54 -9.01 10.74 15.42
C PHE A 54 -8.30 9.85 16.43
N LEU A 55 -8.69 8.57 16.45
CA LEU A 55 -7.94 7.53 17.13
C LEU A 55 -7.17 6.72 16.07
N MET A 56 -5.86 6.72 16.21
CA MET A 56 -4.92 5.92 15.43
C MET A 56 -4.18 4.97 16.36
N VAL A 57 -3.52 3.99 15.76
CA VAL A 57 -2.64 3.09 16.50
C VAL A 57 -1.18 3.37 16.16
N ARG A 58 -0.30 3.08 17.12
CA ARG A 58 1.14 3.20 16.97
C ARG A 58 1.81 1.91 17.42
N GLN A 59 2.64 1.36 16.54
CA GLN A 59 3.32 0.09 16.79
C GLN A 59 4.73 0.09 16.21
N PHE A 60 5.59 -0.77 16.76
CA PHE A 60 6.95 -0.94 16.26
C PHE A 60 6.94 -1.94 15.11
N ARG A 61 7.42 -1.50 13.94
CA ARG A 61 7.56 -2.35 12.75
C ARG A 61 9.03 -2.65 12.50
N PRO A 62 9.52 -3.89 12.74
CA PRO A 62 10.93 -4.26 12.58
C PRO A 62 11.47 -3.97 11.18
N ALA A 63 10.67 -4.23 10.13
CA ALA A 63 11.04 -3.93 8.75
C ALA A 63 11.34 -2.44 8.53
N ILE A 64 10.59 -1.53 9.17
CA ILE A 64 10.82 -0.08 9.08
C ILE A 64 12.10 0.32 9.78
N PHE A 65 12.31 -0.19 10.99
CA PHE A 65 13.51 0.09 11.77
C PHE A 65 14.77 -0.32 11.00
N VAL A 66 14.82 -1.57 10.54
CA VAL A 66 15.95 -2.14 9.80
C VAL A 66 16.17 -1.41 8.49
N SER A 67 15.12 -1.27 7.67
CA SER A 67 15.23 -0.64 6.34
C SER A 67 15.69 0.81 6.43
N ARG A 68 15.18 1.57 7.40
CA ARG A 68 15.58 2.98 7.63
C ARG A 68 17.04 3.11 7.99
N ILE A 69 17.55 2.28 8.89
CA ILE A 69 18.95 2.33 9.35
C ILE A 69 19.91 1.89 8.24
N LEU A 70 19.60 0.84 7.50
CA LEU A 70 20.42 0.37 6.37
C LEU A 70 20.55 1.43 5.26
N LYS A 71 19.56 2.33 5.14
CA LYS A 71 19.55 3.41 4.14
C LYS A 71 20.28 4.69 4.59
N MET A 72 20.68 4.79 5.86
CA MET A 72 21.49 5.90 6.36
C MET A 72 22.88 5.89 5.72
N ALA A 73 23.49 7.07 5.52
CA ALA A 73 24.73 7.22 4.78
C ALA A 73 25.87 6.36 5.34
N GLU A 74 25.98 6.28 6.67
CA GLU A 74 26.98 5.51 7.40
C GLU A 74 26.79 3.98 7.36
N ASN A 75 25.61 3.49 6.94
CA ASN A 75 25.32 2.06 6.85
C ASN A 75 25.03 1.58 5.42
N ARG A 76 25.00 2.48 4.45
CA ARG A 76 24.71 2.15 3.06
C ARG A 76 25.65 1.05 2.57
N GLY A 77 25.08 -0.05 2.10
CA GLY A 77 25.82 -1.21 1.59
C GLY A 77 26.34 -2.19 2.64
N LYS A 78 26.14 -1.93 3.94
CA LYS A 78 26.48 -2.88 5.01
C LYS A 78 25.49 -4.04 5.05
N SER A 79 25.97 -5.21 5.48
CA SER A 79 25.08 -6.29 5.93
C SER A 79 24.42 -5.92 7.26
N VAL A 80 23.27 -6.53 7.56
CA VAL A 80 22.63 -6.43 8.88
C VAL A 80 23.54 -6.88 10.02
N HIS A 81 24.56 -7.69 9.73
CA HIS A 81 25.55 -8.15 10.71
C HIS A 81 26.65 -7.12 11.00
N ASP A 82 26.83 -6.11 10.13
CA ASP A 82 27.89 -5.09 10.27
C ASP A 82 27.36 -3.76 10.87
N VAL A 83 26.06 -3.70 11.17
CA VAL A 83 25.41 -2.53 11.77
C VAL A 83 25.41 -2.67 13.29
N ASP A 84 25.89 -1.64 13.97
CA ASP A 84 25.77 -1.53 15.43
C ASP A 84 24.37 -1.00 15.78
N TRP A 85 23.43 -1.93 15.91
CA TRP A 85 22.01 -1.64 16.16
C TRP A 85 21.75 -0.96 17.51
N SER A 86 22.68 -1.08 18.47
CA SER A 86 22.54 -0.47 19.81
C SER A 86 22.56 1.06 19.77
N LYS A 87 23.12 1.64 18.70
CA LYS A 87 23.25 3.10 18.49
C LYS A 87 21.95 3.80 18.09
N TYR A 88 20.95 3.05 17.62
CA TYR A 88 19.76 3.65 17.02
C TYR A 88 18.57 3.61 17.96
N ASP A 89 17.87 4.74 18.00
CA ASP A 89 16.62 4.87 18.72
C ASP A 89 15.52 4.02 18.06
N ARG A 90 14.80 3.24 18.86
CA ARG A 90 13.73 2.35 18.42
C ARG A 90 12.51 3.14 17.93
N GLU A 91 12.41 4.42 18.29
CA GLU A 91 11.48 5.38 17.67
C GLU A 91 11.55 5.42 16.14
N LEU A 92 12.69 5.04 15.54
CA LEU A 92 12.85 4.93 14.10
C LEU A 92 12.02 3.80 13.47
N GLY A 93 11.60 2.81 14.25
CA GLY A 93 10.74 1.71 13.80
C GLY A 93 9.26 1.93 14.04
N TYR A 94 8.87 2.97 14.78
CA TYR A 94 7.47 3.24 15.07
C TYR A 94 6.77 3.95 13.92
N THR A 95 5.56 3.46 13.65
CA THR A 95 4.64 3.92 12.61
C THR A 95 3.33 4.36 13.25
N ARG A 96 2.62 5.24 12.56
CA ARG A 96 1.21 5.58 12.88
C ARG A 96 0.33 4.95 11.82
N GLU A 97 -0.68 4.22 12.26
CA GLU A 97 -1.48 3.33 11.43
C GLU A 97 -2.97 3.44 11.79
N LEU A 98 -3.81 2.88 10.92
CA LEU A 98 -5.21 2.62 11.25
C LEU A 98 -5.28 1.37 12.14
N CYS A 99 -6.34 1.26 12.92
CA CYS A 99 -6.70 -0.01 13.54
C CYS A 99 -6.96 -1.04 12.45
N ALA A 100 -6.32 -2.21 12.48
CA ALA A 100 -6.32 -3.10 11.33
C ALA A 100 -6.04 -4.57 11.67
N GLY A 101 -6.69 -5.47 10.95
CA GLY A 101 -6.57 -6.92 11.15
C GLY A 101 -6.53 -7.71 9.84
N LEU A 102 -6.10 -8.97 9.94
CA LEU A 102 -6.13 -9.89 8.82
C LEU A 102 -7.53 -10.49 8.63
N VAL A 103 -7.89 -10.77 7.37
CA VAL A 103 -9.08 -11.57 7.06
C VAL A 103 -8.66 -13.04 7.08
N ASP A 104 -8.64 -13.62 8.27
CA ASP A 104 -8.24 -15.00 8.55
C ASP A 104 -9.38 -15.88 9.08
N LYS A 105 -10.54 -15.28 9.37
CA LYS A 105 -11.78 -15.94 9.79
C LYS A 105 -12.81 -16.00 8.67
N ASP A 106 -13.80 -16.89 8.82
CA ASP A 106 -14.95 -17.00 7.91
C ASP A 106 -16.18 -16.28 8.48
N ILE A 107 -16.02 -14.98 8.71
CA ILE A 107 -17.08 -14.08 9.18
C ILE A 107 -17.12 -12.83 8.28
N PRO A 108 -18.23 -12.05 8.30
CA PRO A 108 -18.31 -10.81 7.54
C PRO A 108 -17.16 -9.84 7.85
N LEU A 109 -16.67 -9.13 6.83
CA LEU A 109 -15.56 -8.17 6.96
C LEU A 109 -15.80 -7.11 8.03
N ILE A 110 -17.06 -6.67 8.17
CA ILE A 110 -17.46 -5.69 9.18
C ILE A 110 -17.33 -6.23 10.61
N ASP A 111 -17.56 -7.53 10.80
CA ASP A 111 -17.38 -8.19 12.11
C ASP A 111 -15.89 -8.31 12.45
N ILE A 112 -15.04 -8.60 11.47
CA ILE A 112 -13.57 -8.56 11.66
C ILE A 112 -13.15 -7.14 12.04
N ALA A 113 -13.59 -6.12 11.30
CA ALA A 113 -13.28 -4.74 11.62
C ALA A 113 -13.74 -4.35 13.04
N ARG A 114 -14.92 -4.81 13.47
CA ARG A 114 -15.43 -4.61 14.83
C ARG A 114 -14.56 -5.28 15.89
N GLU A 115 -14.18 -6.54 15.69
CA GLU A 115 -13.29 -7.27 16.60
C GLU A 115 -11.95 -6.54 16.79
N GLU A 116 -11.35 -6.05 15.71
CA GLU A 116 -10.09 -5.30 15.76
C GLU A 116 -10.22 -3.95 16.48
N ILE A 117 -11.33 -3.22 16.29
CA ILE A 117 -11.59 -1.96 17.00
C ILE A 117 -11.71 -2.21 18.51
N GLU A 118 -12.35 -3.30 18.91
CA GLU A 118 -12.43 -3.68 20.32
C GLU A 118 -11.04 -4.05 20.84
N GLU A 119 -10.33 -4.96 20.18
CA GLU A 119 -9.02 -5.45 20.64
C GLU A 119 -7.94 -4.37 20.71
N GLU A 120 -7.71 -3.64 19.61
CA GLU A 120 -6.61 -2.68 19.51
C GLU A 120 -6.95 -1.34 20.19
N CYS A 121 -8.20 -0.89 20.08
CA CYS A 121 -8.62 0.45 20.51
C CYS A 121 -9.53 0.45 21.76
N GLY A 122 -10.10 -0.68 22.13
CA GLY A 122 -10.92 -0.83 23.34
C GLY A 122 -12.34 -0.29 23.22
N TYR A 123 -12.86 -0.14 22.01
CA TYR A 123 -14.22 0.35 21.77
C TYR A 123 -15.09 -0.75 21.15
N ASN A 124 -16.19 -1.10 21.81
CA ASN A 124 -17.19 -2.03 21.28
C ASN A 124 -18.23 -1.23 20.47
N VAL A 125 -18.05 -1.21 19.16
CA VAL A 125 -18.87 -0.43 18.21
C VAL A 125 -19.84 -1.36 17.49
N GLY A 126 -21.12 -1.00 17.44
CA GLY A 126 -22.11 -1.75 16.65
C GLY A 126 -21.84 -1.66 15.15
N ASN A 127 -22.16 -2.72 14.39
CA ASN A 127 -21.92 -2.76 12.94
C ASN A 127 -22.63 -1.61 12.19
N GLU A 128 -23.76 -1.12 12.70
CA GLU A 128 -24.50 0.04 12.18
C GLU A 128 -23.71 1.36 12.22
N HIS A 129 -22.64 1.42 13.01
CA HIS A 129 -21.75 2.58 13.12
C HIS A 129 -20.45 2.43 12.30
N ILE A 130 -20.25 1.29 11.64
CA ILE A 130 -19.07 1.02 10.82
C ILE A 130 -19.45 1.14 9.34
N GLN A 131 -18.88 2.15 8.68
CA GLN A 131 -19.11 2.46 7.27
C GLN A 131 -17.92 1.99 6.42
N TRP A 132 -18.20 1.32 5.31
CA TRP A 132 -17.20 1.07 4.28
C TRP A 132 -16.81 2.38 3.56
N ILE A 133 -15.51 2.61 3.38
CA ILE A 133 -14.96 3.73 2.61
C ILE A 133 -14.53 3.26 1.21
N SER A 134 -13.71 2.21 1.14
CA SER A 134 -13.06 1.78 -0.10
C SER A 134 -12.48 0.38 0.03
N SER A 135 -12.19 -0.28 -1.10
CA SER A 135 -11.33 -1.45 -1.11
C SER A 135 -10.42 -1.41 -2.32
N PHE A 136 -9.20 -1.91 -2.14
CA PHE A 136 -8.14 -1.86 -3.14
C PHE A 136 -7.22 -3.05 -2.99
N ILE A 137 -6.48 -3.36 -4.06
CA ILE A 137 -5.45 -4.39 -4.04
C ILE A 137 -4.13 -3.76 -3.55
N VAL A 138 -3.45 -4.42 -2.62
CA VAL A 138 -2.08 -4.07 -2.23
C VAL A 138 -1.07 -4.92 -3.03
N ASP A 139 0.22 -4.57 -2.97
CA ASP A 139 1.27 -5.16 -3.81
C ASP A 139 1.37 -6.70 -3.80
N SER A 140 0.89 -7.36 -2.74
CA SER A 140 0.80 -8.83 -2.64
C SER A 140 -0.31 -9.46 -3.48
N GLY A 141 -1.16 -8.64 -4.10
CA GLY A 141 -2.37 -9.05 -4.82
C GLY A 141 -3.61 -9.15 -3.92
N SER A 142 -3.45 -9.11 -2.60
CA SER A 142 -4.58 -9.29 -1.68
C SER A 142 -5.39 -8.00 -1.48
N PRO A 143 -6.73 -8.08 -1.39
CA PRO A 143 -7.56 -6.94 -1.02
C PRO A 143 -7.29 -6.40 0.39
N GLN A 144 -7.34 -5.09 0.53
CA GLN A 144 -7.55 -4.41 1.80
C GLN A 144 -8.87 -3.64 1.76
N HIS A 145 -9.66 -3.78 2.82
CA HIS A 145 -10.96 -3.14 2.99
C HIS A 145 -10.87 -2.04 4.04
N LEU A 146 -11.21 -0.82 3.66
CA LEU A 146 -11.09 0.35 4.49
C LEU A 146 -12.46 0.78 5.01
N PHE A 147 -12.57 0.98 6.31
CA PHE A 147 -13.77 1.37 7.02
C PHE A 147 -13.59 2.67 7.81
N TYR A 148 -14.69 3.26 8.23
CA TYR A 148 -14.80 4.41 9.10
C TYR A 148 -15.79 4.11 10.22
N ALA A 149 -15.49 4.52 11.44
CA ALA A 149 -16.48 4.52 12.52
C ALA A 149 -16.36 5.77 13.39
N GLU A 150 -17.51 6.28 13.82
CA GLU A 150 -17.59 7.25 14.91
C GLU A 150 -17.71 6.54 16.24
N ILE A 151 -16.93 6.98 17.23
CA ILE A 151 -16.90 6.42 18.59
C ILE A 151 -17.20 7.51 19.62
N ASP A 152 -17.60 7.08 20.81
CA ASP A 152 -17.75 7.92 22.00
C ASP A 152 -17.46 7.12 23.27
N ASP A 153 -17.52 7.79 24.41
CA ASP A 153 -17.27 7.18 25.72
C ASP A 153 -18.26 6.05 26.06
N SER A 154 -19.45 5.99 25.44
CA SER A 154 -20.42 4.92 25.67
C SER A 154 -20.01 3.59 25.01
N HIS A 155 -19.14 3.65 24.00
CA HIS A 155 -18.58 2.47 23.34
C HIS A 155 -17.33 1.93 24.07
N LYS A 156 -16.75 2.65 25.04
CA LYS A 156 -15.50 2.25 25.69
C LYS A 156 -15.71 0.99 26.53
N ALA A 157 -15.04 -0.10 26.16
CA ALA A 157 -15.10 -1.39 26.84
C ALA A 157 -13.85 -1.64 27.72
N HIS A 158 -12.66 -1.31 27.21
CA HIS A 158 -11.38 -1.43 27.91
C HIS A 158 -10.33 -0.49 27.30
N GLU A 159 -9.07 -0.56 27.75
CA GLU A 159 -8.00 0.34 27.29
C GLU A 159 -7.42 0.02 25.90
N GLY A 160 -7.91 -1.02 25.21
CA GLY A 160 -7.27 -1.55 23.99
C GLY A 160 -5.84 -2.05 24.25
N GLY A 161 -5.00 -2.01 23.21
CA GLY A 161 -3.56 -2.29 23.30
C GLY A 161 -3.06 -3.50 22.50
N GLY A 162 -3.97 -4.21 21.83
CA GLY A 162 -3.66 -5.44 21.08
C GLY A 162 -3.43 -6.63 22.00
N ASN A 163 -3.03 -7.76 21.41
CA ASN A 163 -2.80 -8.99 22.14
C ASN A 163 -1.34 -9.16 22.62
N ASN A 164 -1.09 -8.81 23.89
CA ASN A 164 0.23 -8.95 24.51
C ASN A 164 0.77 -10.39 24.54
N HIS A 165 -0.11 -11.41 24.58
CA HIS A 165 0.32 -12.81 24.56
C HIS A 165 0.83 -13.23 23.17
N GLU A 166 0.31 -12.58 22.14
CA GLU A 166 0.80 -12.66 20.76
C GLU A 166 1.87 -11.61 20.49
N GLY A 167 2.34 -10.93 21.55
CA GLY A 167 3.36 -9.88 21.57
C GLY A 167 3.05 -8.68 20.69
N GLU A 168 1.77 -8.40 20.48
CA GLU A 168 1.28 -7.19 19.86
C GLU A 168 1.17 -6.11 20.94
N PHE A 169 2.03 -5.10 20.83
CA PHE A 169 2.08 -3.99 21.78
C PHE A 169 1.71 -2.71 21.04
N ILE A 170 0.45 -2.32 21.18
CA ILE A 170 -0.13 -1.23 20.42
C ILE A 170 -0.42 -0.04 21.33
N ASP A 171 0.10 1.12 20.97
CA ASP A 171 -0.21 2.38 21.65
C ASP A 171 -1.34 3.10 20.91
N GLN A 172 -2.30 3.66 21.67
CA GLN A 172 -3.31 4.55 21.11
C GLN A 172 -2.73 5.96 20.90
N VAL A 173 -3.05 6.56 19.76
CA VAL A 173 -2.61 7.91 19.42
C VAL A 173 -3.81 8.75 19.00
N TRP A 174 -4.03 9.82 19.76
CA TRP A 174 -5.11 10.77 19.54
C TRP A 174 -4.62 11.97 18.76
N LEU A 175 -5.28 12.30 17.65
CA LEU A 175 -5.00 13.48 16.86
C LEU A 175 -6.23 14.37 16.78
N SER A 176 -6.08 15.66 17.10
CA SER A 176 -7.09 16.66 16.72
C SER A 176 -7.22 16.72 15.21
N GLU A 177 -8.33 17.28 14.70
CA GLU A 177 -8.45 17.54 13.26
C GLU A 177 -7.28 18.36 12.71
N SER A 178 -6.81 19.37 13.44
CA SER A 178 -5.65 20.17 13.04
C SER A 178 -4.37 19.33 12.96
N ASP A 179 -4.13 18.45 13.92
CA ASP A 179 -2.95 17.59 13.92
C ASP A 179 -3.00 16.55 12.81
N ALA A 180 -4.19 16.01 12.52
CA ALA A 180 -4.39 15.09 11.40
C ALA A 180 -4.17 15.78 10.05
N ARG A 181 -4.57 17.04 9.88
CA ARG A 181 -4.23 17.85 8.68
C ARG A 181 -2.73 18.12 8.58
N ALA A 182 -2.08 18.44 9.70
CA ALA A 182 -0.64 18.61 9.75
C ALA A 182 0.10 17.31 9.41
N HIS A 183 -0.43 16.17 9.86
CA HIS A 183 0.08 14.83 9.53
C HIS A 183 0.02 14.54 8.03
N LEU A 184 -1.12 14.81 7.39
CA LEU A 184 -1.26 14.71 5.93
C LEU A 184 -0.27 15.59 5.16
N SER A 185 -0.02 16.80 5.67
CA SER A 185 0.87 17.78 5.05
C SER A 185 2.35 17.54 5.39
N SER A 186 2.66 16.53 6.22
CA SER A 186 4.02 16.20 6.61
C SER A 186 4.81 15.63 5.42
N PRO A 187 6.10 16.01 5.23
CA PRO A 187 6.96 15.41 4.22
C PRO A 187 7.38 13.97 4.56
N ASP A 188 7.24 13.53 5.82
CA ASP A 188 7.40 12.13 6.24
C ASP A 188 6.46 11.80 7.42
N PRO A 189 5.17 11.52 7.16
CA PRO A 189 4.21 11.16 8.19
C PRO A 189 4.53 9.83 8.90
N ARG A 190 5.42 9.00 8.33
CA ARG A 190 5.70 7.63 8.81
C ARG A 190 4.44 6.76 8.90
N SER A 191 3.62 6.84 7.86
CA SER A 191 2.32 6.15 7.79
C SER A 191 2.14 5.38 6.48
N PRO A 192 1.35 4.30 6.50
CA PRO A 192 0.99 3.57 5.30
C PRO A 192 0.03 4.39 4.42
N PRO A 193 -0.04 4.10 3.11
CA PRO A 193 -0.91 4.80 2.17
C PRO A 193 -2.40 4.73 2.56
N GLY A 194 -2.86 3.62 3.16
CA GLY A 194 -4.24 3.45 3.61
C GLY A 194 -4.69 4.50 4.64
N LEU A 195 -3.83 4.82 5.62
CA LEU A 195 -4.12 5.85 6.62
C LEU A 195 -4.23 7.24 5.98
N LEU A 196 -3.27 7.60 5.12
CA LEU A 196 -3.28 8.92 4.48
C LEU A 196 -4.50 9.06 3.54
N TYR A 197 -4.85 8.00 2.82
CA TYR A 197 -6.07 7.98 2.00
C TYR A 197 -7.33 8.14 2.85
N ALA A 198 -7.45 7.45 3.99
CA ALA A 198 -8.59 7.55 4.88
C ALA A 198 -8.79 8.98 5.41
N LEU A 199 -7.70 9.65 5.82
CA LEU A 199 -7.75 11.05 6.27
C LEU A 199 -8.11 12.01 5.13
N GLU A 200 -7.52 11.84 3.95
CA GLU A 200 -7.84 12.67 2.77
C GLU A 200 -9.31 12.47 2.33
N TRP A 201 -9.84 11.26 2.45
CA TRP A 201 -11.26 10.97 2.28
C TRP A 201 -12.10 11.73 3.31
N TRP A 202 -11.76 11.63 4.60
CA TRP A 202 -12.53 12.25 5.68
C TRP A 202 -12.58 13.78 5.58
N PHE A 203 -11.47 14.42 5.21
CA PHE A 203 -11.38 15.88 5.06
C PHE A 203 -11.97 16.42 3.76
N SER A 204 -12.37 15.56 2.83
CA SER A 204 -12.96 15.99 1.57
C SER A 204 -14.35 16.59 1.76
N ARG A 205 -14.67 17.61 0.96
CA ARG A 205 -15.87 18.45 1.13
C ARG A 205 -17.14 17.88 0.50
N ASP A 206 -17.00 16.90 -0.38
CA ASP A 206 -18.09 16.31 -1.13
C ASP A 206 -18.50 14.97 -0.49
N GLU A 207 -19.66 15.00 0.18
CA GLU A 207 -20.47 13.91 0.72
C GLU A 207 -19.73 12.72 1.36
N LYS A 208 -19.76 12.65 2.70
CA LYS A 208 -19.56 11.41 3.49
C LYS A 208 -20.63 10.34 3.23
N SER A 209 -21.54 10.57 2.26
CA SER A 209 -22.55 9.59 1.86
C SER A 209 -21.86 8.28 1.53
N VAL A 210 -22.41 7.17 2.03
CA VAL A 210 -21.94 5.82 1.71
C VAL A 210 -21.76 5.74 0.19
N PRO A 211 -20.54 5.56 -0.33
CA PRO A 211 -20.39 5.26 -1.74
C PRO A 211 -21.08 3.92 -1.92
N VAL A 212 -22.28 3.93 -2.50
CA VAL A 212 -22.91 2.70 -3.00
C VAL A 212 -21.88 2.13 -3.97
N PRO A 213 -21.40 0.88 -3.79
CA PRO A 213 -20.45 0.28 -4.72
C PRO A 213 -21.00 0.40 -6.15
N ARG A 214 -20.42 1.28 -6.95
CA ARG A 214 -20.97 1.59 -8.28
C ARG A 214 -20.29 0.70 -9.30
N LEU A 215 -20.99 -0.39 -9.61
CA LEU A 215 -20.68 -1.36 -10.67
C LEU A 215 -19.39 -2.16 -10.46
N PRO A 216 -19.32 -3.40 -10.97
CA PRO A 216 -18.06 -4.11 -11.09
C PRO A 216 -17.08 -3.26 -11.90
N PHE A 217 -15.81 -3.34 -11.50
CA PHE A 217 -14.72 -2.62 -12.15
C PHE A 217 -14.70 -2.85 -13.67
N SER A 218 -14.37 -1.80 -14.43
CA SER A 218 -13.93 -1.91 -15.82
C SER A 218 -12.71 -1.02 -16.03
N LEU A 219 -11.67 -1.56 -16.65
CA LEU A 219 -10.49 -0.77 -17.01
C LEU A 219 -10.91 0.38 -17.96
N PRO A 220 -10.37 1.60 -17.77
CA PRO A 220 -10.48 2.63 -18.79
C PRO A 220 -9.95 2.12 -20.13
N SER A 221 -10.58 2.56 -21.22
CA SER A 221 -10.12 2.23 -22.57
C SER A 221 -8.67 2.71 -22.77
N SER A 222 -7.89 1.87 -23.45
CA SER A 222 -6.49 2.11 -23.81
C SER A 222 -6.26 1.71 -25.26
N SER A 223 -5.21 2.28 -25.87
CA SER A 223 -4.68 1.91 -27.18
C SER A 223 -4.25 0.43 -27.26
N HIS A 224 -3.91 -0.17 -26.12
CA HIS A 224 -3.46 -1.57 -26.05
C HIS A 224 -4.57 -2.49 -25.56
N PRO A 225 -4.82 -3.64 -26.22
CA PRO A 225 -5.79 -4.60 -25.76
C PRO A 225 -5.31 -5.28 -24.47
N VAL A 226 -6.26 -5.69 -23.63
CA VAL A 226 -5.99 -6.61 -22.53
C VAL A 226 -5.63 -7.96 -23.13
N LEU A 227 -4.40 -8.41 -22.89
CA LEU A 227 -3.94 -9.74 -23.32
C LEU A 227 -4.05 -10.73 -22.17
N PRO A 228 -4.61 -11.94 -22.40
CA PRO A 228 -4.76 -12.95 -21.38
C PRO A 228 -3.41 -13.49 -20.92
N LEU A 229 -3.36 -13.98 -19.69
CA LEU A 229 -2.27 -14.80 -19.20
C LEU A 229 -2.66 -16.26 -19.43
N SER A 230 -1.76 -17.04 -20.02
CA SER A 230 -1.98 -18.47 -20.26
C SER A 230 -0.85 -19.32 -19.67
N SER A 231 -1.05 -20.63 -19.60
CA SER A 231 -0.04 -21.59 -19.13
C SER A 231 0.53 -21.23 -17.75
N ILE A 232 -0.35 -20.79 -16.84
CA ILE A 232 0.02 -20.35 -15.50
C ILE A 232 0.47 -21.55 -14.67
N HIS A 233 1.69 -21.48 -14.17
CA HIS A 233 2.30 -22.48 -13.31
C HIS A 233 2.97 -21.83 -12.09
N PHE A 234 2.87 -22.49 -10.95
CA PHE A 234 3.45 -22.02 -9.70
C PHE A 234 4.59 -22.94 -9.27
N THR A 235 5.73 -22.34 -8.97
CA THR A 235 6.85 -23.01 -8.28
C THR A 235 6.97 -22.42 -6.88
N PRO A 236 6.69 -23.19 -5.81
CA PRO A 236 6.75 -22.69 -4.44
C PRO A 236 8.21 -22.50 -3.99
N ASN A 237 8.46 -21.44 -3.23
CA ASN A 237 9.75 -21.08 -2.63
C ASN A 237 10.92 -21.21 -3.62
N PRO A 238 10.85 -20.52 -4.77
CA PRO A 238 11.91 -20.60 -5.77
C PRO A 238 13.24 -20.13 -5.14
N PRO A 239 14.38 -20.72 -5.52
CA PRO A 239 15.69 -20.13 -5.23
C PRO A 239 15.75 -18.79 -6.00
N SER A 240 15.34 -17.71 -5.34
CA SER A 240 15.26 -16.38 -5.95
C SER A 240 16.29 -15.46 -5.33
N SER A 241 17.00 -14.73 -6.19
CA SER A 241 17.82 -13.58 -5.80
C SER A 241 16.98 -12.31 -5.59
N ARG A 242 15.69 -12.32 -5.93
CA ARG A 242 14.82 -11.12 -5.89
C ARG A 242 14.24 -10.85 -4.50
N ILE A 243 14.04 -11.90 -3.70
CA ILE A 243 13.56 -11.80 -2.32
C ILE A 243 14.60 -12.48 -1.44
N ALA A 244 15.40 -11.68 -0.74
CA ALA A 244 16.37 -12.14 0.24
C ALA A 244 15.80 -11.93 1.64
N PRO A 245 15.11 -12.93 2.22
CA PRO A 245 14.52 -12.78 3.54
C PRO A 245 15.60 -12.66 4.60
N VAL A 246 15.39 -11.73 5.52
CA VAL A 246 16.17 -11.53 6.74
C VAL A 246 15.20 -11.69 7.91
N ARG A 247 15.59 -12.46 8.93
CA ARG A 247 14.83 -12.59 10.17
C ARG A 247 15.53 -11.82 11.27
N MET A 248 14.81 -10.88 11.87
CA MET A 248 15.24 -10.21 13.09
C MET A 248 14.81 -11.03 14.30
N LEU A 249 15.73 -11.24 15.24
CA LEU A 249 15.50 -11.84 16.56
C LEU A 249 15.53 -10.71 17.58
N PHE A 250 14.48 -10.55 18.38
CA PHE A 250 14.42 -9.45 19.35
C PHE A 250 13.52 -9.80 20.53
N ASP A 251 13.78 -9.17 21.66
CA ASP A 251 12.86 -9.17 22.80
C ASP A 251 12.07 -7.87 22.81
N ILE A 252 10.77 -7.96 23.12
CA ILE A 252 9.90 -6.82 23.34
C ILE A 252 9.21 -7.00 24.70
N ASN A 253 9.49 -6.11 25.65
CA ASN A 253 9.05 -6.23 27.04
C ASN A 253 9.35 -7.62 27.67
N GLY A 254 10.51 -8.21 27.33
CA GLY A 254 10.91 -9.53 27.83
C GLY A 254 10.29 -10.73 27.10
N ILE A 255 9.47 -10.50 26.07
CA ILE A 255 8.94 -11.57 25.20
C ILE A 255 9.82 -11.69 23.97
N SER A 256 10.40 -12.87 23.75
CA SER A 256 11.20 -13.14 22.55
C SER A 256 10.31 -13.31 21.32
N ARG A 257 10.67 -12.58 20.26
CA ARG A 257 9.97 -12.55 18.98
C ARG A 257 10.94 -12.71 17.82
N THR A 258 10.37 -13.11 16.69
CA THR A 258 11.04 -13.10 15.39
C THR A 258 10.19 -12.30 14.41
N TRP A 259 10.87 -11.67 13.45
CA TRP A 259 10.19 -10.98 12.35
C TRP A 259 10.92 -11.21 11.04
N ASP A 260 10.20 -11.73 10.06
CA ASP A 260 10.73 -11.99 8.72
C ASP A 260 10.44 -10.79 7.83
N MET A 261 11.47 -10.28 7.18
CA MET A 261 11.39 -9.10 6.31
C MET A 261 12.22 -9.32 5.05
N ALA A 262 11.94 -8.53 4.01
CA ALA A 262 12.71 -8.51 2.77
C ALA A 262 12.96 -7.04 2.39
N PRO A 263 13.98 -6.40 2.98
CA PRO A 263 14.22 -4.97 2.81
C PRO A 263 14.25 -4.56 1.33
N SER A 264 13.45 -3.57 0.98
CA SER A 264 13.24 -3.12 -0.39
C SER A 264 13.72 -1.69 -0.60
N ALA A 265 14.09 -1.38 -1.86
CA ALA A 265 14.55 -0.05 -2.23
C ALA A 265 13.40 0.96 -2.24
N ASP A 266 13.65 2.17 -1.76
CA ASP A 266 12.68 3.26 -1.83
C ASP A 266 12.31 3.56 -3.30
N SER A 267 11.13 4.13 -3.47
CA SER A 267 10.59 4.49 -4.78
C SER A 267 10.06 5.90 -4.81
N VAL A 268 9.72 6.34 -6.03
CA VAL A 268 9.03 7.60 -6.28
C VAL A 268 7.84 7.33 -7.18
N ALA A 269 6.79 8.13 -7.01
CA ALA A 269 5.67 8.19 -7.93
C ALA A 269 5.27 9.65 -8.18
N VAL A 270 4.96 9.98 -9.43
CA VAL A 270 4.48 11.31 -9.81
C VAL A 270 3.12 11.21 -10.49
N LEU A 271 2.17 12.01 -10.00
CA LEU A 271 0.89 12.27 -10.63
C LEU A 271 1.06 13.45 -11.60
N ILE A 272 0.93 13.18 -12.89
CA ILE A 272 1.06 14.20 -13.93
C ILE A 272 -0.35 14.64 -14.34
N TYR A 273 -0.60 15.94 -14.37
CA TYR A 273 -1.82 16.51 -14.92
C TYR A 273 -1.49 17.27 -16.21
N ASN A 274 -2.01 16.79 -17.34
CA ASN A 274 -1.94 17.51 -18.59
C ASN A 274 -3.06 18.57 -18.62
N ARG A 275 -2.68 19.83 -18.48
CA ARG A 275 -3.61 20.97 -18.39
C ARG A 275 -4.29 21.30 -19.72
N ASP A 276 -3.64 21.00 -20.84
CA ASP A 276 -4.18 21.28 -22.18
C ASP A 276 -5.30 20.29 -22.51
N GLU A 277 -5.14 19.02 -22.13
CA GLU A 277 -6.14 17.95 -22.31
C GLU A 277 -7.11 17.83 -21.14
N LYS A 278 -6.80 18.47 -20.01
CA LYS A 278 -7.48 18.33 -18.72
C LYS A 278 -7.57 16.87 -18.26
N ARG A 279 -6.44 16.15 -18.38
CA ARG A 279 -6.34 14.72 -18.05
C ARG A 279 -5.26 14.44 -17.02
N VAL A 280 -5.56 13.54 -16.10
CA VAL A 280 -4.58 12.94 -15.20
C VAL A 280 -3.94 11.75 -15.90
N VAL A 281 -2.62 11.69 -15.90
CA VAL A 281 -1.84 10.63 -16.55
C VAL A 281 -1.51 9.57 -15.50
N VAL A 282 -1.95 8.35 -15.76
CA VAL A 282 -1.57 7.14 -15.00
C VAL A 282 -1.00 6.11 -15.96
N THR A 283 -0.36 5.07 -15.43
CA THR A 283 0.08 3.91 -16.21
C THR A 283 -0.79 2.72 -15.89
N ARG A 284 -1.28 2.02 -16.90
CA ARG A 284 -1.86 0.69 -16.74
C ARG A 284 -0.75 -0.34 -16.85
N ARG A 285 -0.55 -1.17 -15.83
CA ARG A 285 0.58 -2.10 -15.76
C ARG A 285 0.14 -3.52 -15.55
N LEU A 286 0.77 -4.45 -16.25
CA LEU A 286 0.62 -5.88 -15.97
C LEU A 286 1.19 -6.20 -14.58
N ARG A 287 0.31 -6.63 -13.68
CA ARG A 287 0.59 -7.07 -12.32
C ARG A 287 -0.04 -8.45 -12.12
N PRO A 288 0.61 -9.54 -12.51
CA PRO A 288 0.01 -10.87 -12.42
C PRO A 288 -0.49 -11.23 -11.02
N ALA A 289 0.19 -10.74 -9.97
CA ALA A 289 -0.21 -10.89 -8.57
C ALA A 289 -1.66 -10.44 -8.30
N THR A 290 -2.15 -9.41 -9.00
CA THR A 290 -3.51 -8.86 -8.82
C THR A 290 -4.58 -9.81 -9.37
N LEU A 291 -4.34 -10.46 -10.50
CA LEU A 291 -5.20 -11.55 -11.00
C LEU A 291 -5.24 -12.69 -9.99
N ILE A 292 -4.06 -13.14 -9.53
CA ILE A 292 -3.97 -14.25 -8.57
C ILE A 292 -4.74 -13.92 -7.29
N GLY A 293 -4.52 -12.74 -6.73
CA GLY A 293 -5.16 -12.33 -5.48
C GLY A 293 -6.67 -12.10 -5.62
N ARG A 294 -7.14 -11.46 -6.70
CA ARG A 294 -8.58 -11.29 -6.97
C ARG A 294 -9.30 -12.62 -7.20
N THR A 295 -8.67 -13.56 -7.92
CA THR A 295 -9.21 -14.91 -8.11
C THR A 295 -9.27 -15.67 -6.79
N ARG A 296 -8.20 -15.65 -5.98
CA ARG A 296 -8.20 -16.29 -4.64
C ARG A 296 -9.25 -15.72 -3.70
N TYR A 297 -9.55 -14.43 -3.83
CA TYR A 297 -10.51 -13.73 -2.98
C TYR A 297 -11.97 -14.11 -3.26
N GLN A 298 -12.27 -14.76 -4.40
CA GLN A 298 -13.63 -15.16 -4.71
C GLN A 298 -14.16 -16.20 -3.72
N PRO A 299 -15.43 -16.11 -3.27
CA PRO A 299 -16.01 -17.02 -2.27
C PRO A 299 -15.82 -18.50 -2.62
N GLU A 300 -16.02 -18.87 -3.88
CA GLU A 300 -15.87 -20.23 -4.39
C GLU A 300 -14.43 -20.76 -4.38
N ASN A 301 -13.43 -19.88 -4.25
CA ASN A 301 -12.01 -20.23 -4.23
C ASN A 301 -11.40 -20.21 -2.83
N LYS A 302 -12.16 -19.79 -1.81
CA LYS A 302 -11.68 -19.69 -0.44
C LYS A 302 -11.10 -21.02 0.04
N GLY A 303 -9.87 -20.99 0.56
CA GLY A 303 -9.16 -22.16 1.09
C GLY A 303 -8.57 -23.11 0.04
N LYS A 304 -8.82 -22.91 -1.26
CA LYS A 304 -8.25 -23.76 -2.31
C LYS A 304 -6.77 -23.43 -2.55
N PRO A 305 -5.92 -24.43 -2.83
CA PRO A 305 -4.54 -24.19 -3.24
C PRO A 305 -4.48 -23.39 -4.54
N VAL A 306 -3.49 -22.50 -4.67
CA VAL A 306 -3.42 -21.54 -5.80
C VAL A 306 -3.19 -22.23 -7.14
N GLU A 307 -2.50 -23.35 -7.14
CA GLU A 307 -2.25 -24.19 -8.32
C GLU A 307 -3.52 -24.90 -8.83
N SER A 308 -4.57 -24.97 -8.01
CA SER A 308 -5.84 -25.64 -8.35
C SER A 308 -6.89 -24.70 -8.95
N LEU A 309 -6.62 -23.39 -8.97
CA LEU A 309 -7.57 -22.38 -9.43
C LEU A 309 -7.51 -22.23 -10.95
N ASP A 310 -8.69 -22.10 -11.57
CA ASP A 310 -8.78 -21.78 -12.99
C ASP A 310 -8.83 -20.25 -13.20
N TYR A 311 -7.66 -19.67 -13.47
CA TYR A 311 -7.52 -18.24 -13.75
C TYR A 311 -8.12 -17.81 -15.09
N SER A 312 -8.33 -18.74 -16.03
CA SER A 312 -8.88 -18.42 -17.36
C SER A 312 -10.38 -18.11 -17.31
N SER A 313 -11.06 -18.58 -16.26
CA SER A 313 -12.48 -18.29 -16.00
C SER A 313 -12.74 -16.88 -15.44
N TYR A 314 -11.70 -16.10 -15.14
CA TYR A 314 -11.83 -14.75 -14.57
C TYR A 314 -11.46 -13.64 -15.57
N PRO A 315 -12.00 -12.41 -15.38
CA PRO A 315 -11.67 -11.27 -16.24
C PRO A 315 -10.15 -11.01 -16.28
N GLN A 316 -9.55 -11.06 -17.46
CA GLN A 316 -8.10 -10.91 -17.62
C GLN A 316 -7.61 -9.47 -17.34
N GLU A 317 -8.52 -8.51 -17.35
CA GLU A 317 -8.30 -7.15 -16.86
C GLU A 317 -7.89 -7.09 -15.39
N TRP A 318 -8.22 -8.13 -14.59
CA TRP A 318 -7.78 -8.24 -13.21
C TRP A 318 -6.28 -8.39 -13.05
N ALA A 319 -5.54 -8.70 -14.12
CA ALA A 319 -4.08 -8.75 -14.11
C ALA A 319 -3.43 -7.37 -14.26
N TYR A 320 -4.21 -6.28 -14.30
CA TYR A 320 -3.69 -4.94 -14.55
C TYR A 320 -4.11 -3.95 -13.48
N ASP A 321 -3.15 -3.18 -12.98
CA ASP A 321 -3.37 -2.06 -12.06
C ASP A 321 -3.24 -0.72 -12.78
N LEU A 322 -3.90 0.30 -12.24
CA LEU A 322 -3.67 1.70 -12.60
C LEU A 322 -2.75 2.34 -11.56
N GLU A 323 -1.51 2.58 -11.96
CA GLU A 323 -0.45 3.13 -11.12
C GLU A 323 -0.10 4.57 -11.52
N MET A 324 0.38 5.38 -10.57
CA MET A 324 1.07 6.62 -10.90
C MET A 324 2.38 6.35 -11.67
N CYS A 325 2.92 7.39 -12.31
CA CYS A 325 4.20 7.28 -12.99
C CYS A 325 5.34 7.08 -11.97
N GLY A 326 5.72 5.83 -11.70
CA GLY A 326 6.64 5.53 -10.61
C GLY A 326 7.76 4.53 -10.92
N GLY A 327 8.76 4.50 -10.05
CA GLY A 327 9.89 3.57 -10.09
C GLY A 327 10.85 3.73 -8.90
N HIS A 328 11.78 2.78 -8.74
CA HIS A 328 12.77 2.82 -7.67
C HIS A 328 13.83 3.92 -7.88
N LEU A 329 14.38 4.39 -6.76
CA LEU A 329 15.59 5.22 -6.73
C LEU A 329 16.79 4.41 -7.22
N ARG A 330 17.76 5.10 -7.82
CA ARG A 330 18.98 4.55 -8.41
C ARG A 330 20.20 5.30 -7.87
N GLY A 331 21.16 4.55 -7.33
CA GLY A 331 22.38 5.12 -6.80
C GLY A 331 22.09 6.15 -5.71
N GLU A 332 22.58 7.37 -5.90
CA GLU A 332 22.43 8.48 -4.94
C GLU A 332 21.51 9.60 -5.44
N GLU A 333 20.67 9.32 -6.45
CA GLU A 333 19.73 10.33 -6.96
C GLU A 333 18.73 10.78 -5.88
N THR A 334 18.33 12.05 -5.93
CA THR A 334 17.26 12.57 -5.06
C THR A 334 15.90 12.03 -5.51
N PRO A 335 14.90 11.96 -4.61
CA PRO A 335 13.55 11.56 -5.01
C PRO A 335 12.95 12.44 -6.12
N SER A 336 13.21 13.75 -6.12
CA SER A 336 12.75 14.68 -7.16
C SER A 336 13.40 14.41 -8.53
N ALA A 337 14.71 14.15 -8.56
CA ALA A 337 15.41 13.76 -9.79
C ALA A 337 14.88 12.42 -10.33
N ALA A 338 14.61 11.47 -9.43
CA ALA A 338 13.97 10.20 -9.80
C ALA A 338 12.57 10.43 -10.39
N ALA A 339 11.77 11.36 -9.84
CA ALA A 339 10.44 11.71 -10.35
C ALA A 339 10.50 12.25 -11.79
N VAL A 340 11.41 13.18 -12.07
CA VAL A 340 11.65 13.71 -13.43
C VAL A 340 12.01 12.57 -14.39
N ARG A 341 12.95 11.71 -13.97
CA ARG A 341 13.42 10.57 -14.76
C ARG A 341 12.28 9.61 -15.10
N VAL A 342 11.44 9.24 -14.13
CA VAL A 342 10.34 8.29 -14.40
C VAL A 342 9.23 8.93 -15.22
N ALA A 343 8.93 10.22 -15.05
CA ALA A 343 7.95 10.93 -15.87
C ALA A 343 8.32 10.87 -17.37
N ALA A 344 9.58 11.16 -17.69
CA ALA A 344 10.06 11.14 -19.06
C ALA A 344 10.15 9.70 -19.61
N ALA A 345 10.75 8.79 -18.84
CA ALA A 345 11.01 7.43 -19.32
C ALA A 345 9.74 6.59 -19.43
N LYS A 346 8.81 6.72 -18.48
CA LYS A 346 7.66 5.81 -18.35
C LYS A 346 6.33 6.40 -18.78
N CYS A 347 6.21 7.72 -18.86
CA CYS A 347 4.97 8.38 -19.24
C CYS A 347 5.12 9.37 -20.40
N GLY A 348 6.35 9.59 -20.88
CA GLY A 348 6.60 10.45 -22.04
C GLY A 348 6.43 11.94 -21.76
N TYR A 349 6.66 12.41 -20.53
CA TYR A 349 6.59 13.84 -20.17
C TYR A 349 7.93 14.37 -19.68
N ARG A 350 8.43 15.44 -20.29
CA ARG A 350 9.54 16.23 -19.76
C ARG A 350 9.03 17.05 -18.58
N VAL A 351 9.64 16.87 -17.42
CA VAL A 351 9.25 17.59 -16.21
C VAL A 351 10.41 18.49 -15.78
N ASP A 352 10.09 19.76 -15.55
CA ASP A 352 10.96 20.69 -14.85
C ASP A 352 10.91 20.38 -13.35
N GLU A 353 12.05 20.01 -12.78
CA GLU A 353 12.15 19.61 -11.37
C GLU A 353 11.62 20.70 -10.41
N SER A 354 11.79 21.98 -10.77
CA SER A 354 11.31 23.11 -9.94
C SER A 354 9.79 23.21 -9.86
N LYS A 355 9.06 22.57 -10.78
CA LYS A 355 7.59 22.52 -10.81
C LYS A 355 7.03 21.32 -10.04
N LEU A 356 7.87 20.39 -9.60
CA LEU A 356 7.43 19.26 -8.79
C LEU A 356 6.93 19.76 -7.44
N LYS A 357 5.68 19.43 -7.13
CA LYS A 357 5.12 19.59 -5.80
C LYS A 357 5.23 18.27 -5.06
N HIS A 358 6.03 18.21 -4.01
CA HIS A 358 6.01 17.07 -3.08
C HIS A 358 4.66 17.05 -2.36
N LEU A 359 3.95 15.92 -2.45
CA LEU A 359 2.67 15.74 -1.79
C LEU A 359 2.85 15.18 -0.39
N THR A 360 3.55 14.05 -0.29
CA THR A 360 3.83 13.36 0.97
C THR A 360 4.80 12.18 0.73
N LYS A 361 5.11 11.45 1.79
CA LYS A 361 5.87 10.20 1.75
C LYS A 361 5.09 9.09 2.45
N MET A 362 5.03 7.92 1.82
CA MET A 362 4.24 6.78 2.30
C MET A 362 5.14 5.59 2.59
N ILE A 363 4.77 4.78 3.58
CA ILE A 363 5.40 3.49 3.84
C ILE A 363 4.63 2.42 3.08
N LEU A 364 5.23 1.78 2.07
CA LEU A 364 4.57 0.73 1.30
C LEU A 364 4.71 -0.63 1.99
N GLY A 365 5.94 -1.11 2.18
CA GLY A 365 6.21 -2.39 2.83
C GLY A 365 6.18 -2.35 4.35
N ILE A 366 5.09 -1.90 4.98
CA ILE A 366 5.05 -1.67 6.44
C ILE A 366 5.46 -2.90 7.28
N SER A 367 5.07 -4.09 6.82
CA SER A 367 5.37 -5.36 7.51
C SER A 367 6.57 -6.10 6.92
N THR A 368 7.00 -5.81 5.69
CA THR A 368 7.92 -6.67 4.94
C THR A 368 9.12 -5.94 4.34
N GLY A 369 8.88 -4.92 3.50
CA GLY A 369 9.94 -4.25 2.73
C GLY A 369 10.59 -3.06 3.44
N GLY A 370 9.83 -2.39 4.29
CA GLY A 370 10.15 -1.08 4.87
C GLY A 370 10.58 -0.01 3.88
N ASP A 371 10.25 -0.19 2.61
CA ASP A 371 10.41 0.78 1.55
C ASP A 371 9.39 1.90 1.69
N LYS A 372 9.84 3.09 1.32
CA LYS A 372 9.03 4.29 1.26
C LYS A 372 8.85 4.72 -0.17
N GLN A 373 7.76 5.43 -0.43
CA GLN A 373 7.50 6.07 -1.70
C GLN A 373 7.29 7.57 -1.50
N ASP A 374 8.12 8.38 -2.15
CA ASP A 374 7.89 9.81 -2.28
C ASP A 374 6.85 10.07 -3.37
N LEU A 375 5.81 10.82 -3.05
CA LEU A 375 4.74 11.19 -3.98
C LEU A 375 4.88 12.63 -4.42
N TYR A 376 4.83 12.84 -5.73
CA TYR A 376 4.87 14.15 -6.35
C TYR A 376 3.64 14.41 -7.22
N TYR A 377 3.35 15.68 -7.42
CA TYR A 377 2.40 16.18 -8.41
C TYR A 377 3.10 17.18 -9.33
N VAL A 378 2.71 17.19 -10.60
CA VAL A 378 3.15 18.21 -11.56
C VAL A 378 2.11 18.49 -12.63
N GLU A 379 2.01 19.76 -13.02
CA GLU A 379 1.25 20.19 -14.18
C GLU A 379 2.15 20.25 -15.42
N CYS A 380 1.71 19.61 -16.49
CA CYS A 380 2.36 19.60 -17.80
C CYS A 380 1.36 20.11 -18.87
N GLY A 381 1.88 20.51 -20.02
CA GLY A 381 1.10 20.72 -21.25
C GLY A 381 1.53 19.77 -22.36
N ASN A 382 0.89 19.88 -23.51
CA ASN A 382 1.22 19.09 -24.70
C ASN A 382 2.63 19.36 -25.22
N GLY A 383 3.17 20.57 -25.01
CA GLY A 383 4.56 20.90 -25.32
C GLY A 383 5.61 20.15 -24.48
N ASP A 384 5.20 19.59 -23.34
CA ASP A 384 6.08 18.81 -22.46
C ASP A 384 6.18 17.34 -22.90
N LYS A 385 5.33 16.88 -23.84
CA LYS A 385 5.39 15.50 -24.36
C LYS A 385 6.73 15.25 -25.06
N VAL A 386 7.33 14.10 -24.78
CA VAL A 386 8.59 13.64 -25.36
C VAL A 386 8.32 13.15 -26.79
N GLU A 387 8.95 13.79 -27.77
CA GLU A 387 8.81 13.42 -29.18
C GLU A 387 9.37 12.02 -29.43
N GLY A 388 8.64 11.18 -30.18
CA GLY A 388 9.05 9.82 -30.47
C GLY A 388 9.08 8.88 -29.26
N TRP A 389 8.51 9.29 -28.12
CA TRP A 389 8.38 8.41 -26.96
C TRP A 389 7.57 7.16 -27.30
N LYS A 390 8.01 6.03 -26.75
CA LYS A 390 7.36 4.74 -26.90
C LYS A 390 7.01 4.21 -25.53
N GLU A 391 5.89 3.51 -25.48
CA GLU A 391 5.44 2.84 -24.26
C GLU A 391 6.46 1.84 -23.74
N VAL A 392 6.40 1.61 -22.43
CA VAL A 392 7.28 0.67 -21.75
C VAL A 392 6.69 -0.73 -21.91
N GLU A 393 7.55 -1.75 -22.02
CA GLU A 393 7.07 -3.13 -22.03
C GLU A 393 6.18 -3.40 -20.81
N ASP A 394 5.03 -4.04 -21.04
CA ASP A 394 4.03 -4.40 -20.03
C ASP A 394 3.36 -3.21 -19.31
N ALA A 395 3.48 -1.99 -19.85
CA ALA A 395 2.82 -0.80 -19.31
C ALA A 395 2.43 0.22 -20.40
N ASP A 396 1.16 0.63 -20.41
CA ASP A 396 0.65 1.69 -21.27
C ASP A 396 0.21 2.92 -20.48
N VAL A 397 0.10 4.07 -21.15
CA VAL A 397 -0.33 5.33 -20.54
C VAL A 397 -1.84 5.50 -20.71
N VAL A 398 -2.52 5.78 -19.61
CA VAL A 398 -3.96 6.03 -19.57
C VAL A 398 -4.22 7.46 -19.09
N GLU A 399 -5.02 8.20 -19.85
CA GLU A 399 -5.38 9.59 -19.56
C GLU A 399 -6.81 9.69 -18.99
N LEU A 400 -6.91 9.88 -17.68
CA LEU A 400 -8.16 9.93 -16.94
C LEU A 400 -8.77 11.33 -16.93
N SER A 401 -10.07 11.43 -17.23
CA SER A 401 -10.83 12.65 -16.93
C SER A 401 -11.05 12.77 -15.42
N ARG A 402 -11.40 13.97 -14.94
CA ARG A 402 -11.81 14.17 -13.53
C ARG A 402 -12.98 13.26 -13.12
N ALA A 403 -13.94 13.03 -14.03
CA ALA A 403 -15.06 12.10 -13.79
C ALA A 403 -14.59 10.64 -13.70
N SER A 404 -13.68 10.21 -14.57
CA SER A 404 -13.08 8.87 -14.53
C SER A 404 -12.27 8.67 -13.24
N SER A 405 -11.49 9.67 -12.82
CA SER A 405 -10.77 9.66 -11.55
C SER A 405 -11.72 9.53 -10.36
N ALA A 406 -12.84 10.27 -10.35
CA ALA A 406 -13.86 10.15 -9.32
C ALA A 406 -14.53 8.77 -9.30
N SER A 407 -14.77 8.16 -10.47
CA SER A 407 -15.33 6.81 -10.56
C SER A 407 -14.41 5.76 -9.93
N LEU A 408 -13.09 5.90 -10.07
CA LEU A 408 -12.12 4.94 -9.52
C LEU A 408 -12.09 4.95 -7.99
N LEU A 409 -12.39 6.10 -7.37
CA LEU A 409 -12.51 6.24 -5.92
C LEU A 409 -13.75 5.55 -5.33
N GLY A 410 -14.80 5.38 -6.13
CA GLY A 410 -16.07 4.74 -5.72
C GLY A 410 -16.24 3.29 -6.17
N ALA A 411 -15.20 2.67 -6.70
CA ALA A 411 -15.22 1.27 -7.12
C ALA A 411 -15.29 0.33 -5.91
N GLU A 412 -16.04 -0.77 -6.02
CA GLU A 412 -16.15 -1.80 -4.96
C GLU A 412 -14.78 -2.37 -4.60
N LEU A 413 -13.97 -2.69 -5.63
CA LEU A 413 -12.59 -3.12 -5.49
C LEU A 413 -11.74 -2.43 -6.55
N SER A 414 -11.11 -1.33 -6.15
CA SER A 414 -10.37 -0.45 -7.05
C SER A 414 -9.17 -1.17 -7.69
N PRO A 415 -8.88 -0.92 -8.98
CA PRO A 415 -7.62 -1.34 -9.63
C PRO A 415 -6.43 -0.44 -9.26
N CYS A 416 -6.68 0.59 -8.45
CA CYS A 416 -5.66 1.53 -8.03
C CYS A 416 -5.15 1.09 -6.67
N PRO A 417 -3.83 0.98 -6.46
CA PRO A 417 -3.29 0.87 -5.11
C PRO A 417 -3.60 2.14 -4.30
N PRO A 418 -3.57 2.08 -2.97
CA PRO A 418 -4.03 3.16 -2.10
C PRO A 418 -3.26 4.47 -2.28
N CYS A 419 -1.99 4.44 -2.69
CA CYS A 419 -1.21 5.65 -2.99
C CYS A 419 -1.79 6.42 -4.18
N VAL A 420 -2.34 5.72 -5.18
CA VAL A 420 -3.01 6.32 -6.34
C VAL A 420 -4.36 6.88 -5.92
N LEU A 421 -5.13 6.16 -5.09
CA LEU A 421 -6.40 6.66 -4.55
C LEU A 421 -6.20 7.95 -3.76
N TYR A 422 -5.18 8.00 -2.90
CA TYR A 422 -4.78 9.23 -2.21
C TYR A 422 -4.50 10.37 -3.20
N ALA A 423 -3.64 10.13 -4.20
CA ALA A 423 -3.24 11.17 -5.14
C ALA A 423 -4.41 11.67 -6.00
N LEU A 424 -5.31 10.77 -6.44
CA LEU A 424 -6.52 11.13 -7.18
C LEU A 424 -7.50 11.92 -6.31
N LYS A 425 -7.71 11.53 -5.06
CA LYS A 425 -8.57 12.25 -4.13
C LYS A 425 -8.01 13.65 -3.84
N TRP A 426 -6.71 13.73 -3.56
CA TRP A 426 -5.99 14.99 -3.40
C TRP A 426 -6.14 15.89 -4.64
N PHE A 427 -5.95 15.34 -5.84
CA PHE A 427 -6.11 16.07 -7.11
C PHE A 427 -7.53 16.64 -7.25
N ILE A 428 -8.56 15.82 -7.03
CA ILE A 428 -9.96 16.27 -7.12
C ILE A 428 -10.23 17.39 -6.10
N ASN A 429 -9.71 17.29 -4.89
CA ASN A 429 -9.95 18.27 -3.84
C ASN A 429 -9.22 19.61 -4.08
N ASN A 430 -8.04 19.59 -4.73
CA ASN A 430 -7.11 20.72 -4.73
C ASN A 430 -6.88 21.37 -6.10
N VAL A 431 -7.14 20.67 -7.20
CA VAL A 431 -6.91 21.17 -8.57
C VAL A 431 -8.24 21.46 -9.24
N LYS A 432 -8.37 22.69 -9.77
CA LYS A 432 -9.62 23.23 -10.31
C LYS A 432 -9.78 23.02 -11.81
#